data_AF-A0A6M6DSU6-F1
#
_entry.id   AF-A0A6M6DSU6-F1
#
_cell.length_a   1.000
_cell.length_b   1.000
_cell.length_c   1.000
_cell.angle_alpha   90.00
_cell.angle_beta   90.00
_cell.angle_gamma   90.00
#
_symmetry.space_group_name_H-M   'P 1'
#
loop_
_entity.id
_entity.type
_entity.pdbx_description
1 polymer ?
#
loop_
_entity_poly.entity_id
_entity_poly.type
_entity_poly.pdbx_seq_one_letter_code
_entity_poly.pdbx_strand_id
1 'polypeptide(L)' 'MIQRKLRHYRNLYFLVINLFFKLKPELLYLQQFKDMDHFERELEGYIHYYNNTRIKRELKGMSPVEYRTHANYVA' A
#
# COMPACT_ATOMS: atom_id res chain seq x y z
N MET A 1 25.43 -8.37 -11.23
CA MET A 1 24.34 -9.20 -10.64
C MET A 1 24.03 -8.83 -9.18
N ILE A 2 25.02 -8.76 -8.28
CA ILE A 2 24.84 -8.46 -6.85
C ILE A 2 24.20 -7.08 -6.59
N GLN A 3 24.65 -6.03 -7.28
CA GLN A 3 24.12 -4.66 -7.13
C GLN A 3 22.63 -4.53 -7.51
N ARG A 4 22.14 -5.37 -8.44
CA ARG A 4 20.73 -5.40 -8.84
C ARG A 4 19.86 -6.03 -7.74
N LYS A 5 20.36 -7.10 -7.12
CA LYS A 5 19.71 -7.78 -5.99
C LYS A 5 19.64 -6.87 -4.77
N LEU A 6 20.74 -6.21 -4.41
CA LEU A 6 20.79 -5.24 -3.30
C LEU A 6 19.81 -4.07 -3.51
N ARG A 7 19.75 -3.52 -4.73
CA ARG A 7 18.79 -2.45 -5.05
C ARG A 7 17.34 -2.92 -4.90
N HIS A 8 17.03 -4.15 -5.31
CA HIS A 8 15.70 -4.73 -5.17
C HIS A 8 15.30 -4.89 -3.69
N TYR A 9 16.18 -5.46 -2.86
CA TYR A 9 15.93 -5.59 -1.42
C TYR A 9 15.73 -4.23 -0.74
N ARG A 10 16.55 -3.23 -1.10
CA ARG A 10 16.39 -1.86 -0.58
C ARG A 10 15.04 -1.27 -0.97
N ASN A 11 14.58 -1.49 -2.19
CA ASN A 11 13.29 -0.99 -2.66
C ASN A 11 12.12 -1.69 -1.94
N LEU A 12 12.20 -3.01 -1.73
CA LEU A 12 11.21 -3.75 -0.96
C LEU A 12 11.16 -3.29 0.50
N TYR A 13 12.31 -3.13 1.14
CA TYR A 13 12.42 -2.62 2.50
C TYR A 13 11.80 -1.23 2.64
N PHE A 14 12.14 -0.32 1.72
CA PHE A 14 11.56 1.02 1.69
C PHE A 14 10.05 1.00 1.49
N LEU A 15 9.53 0.13 0.61
CA LEU A 15 8.09 -0.03 0.39
C LEU A 15 7.38 -0.47 1.66
N VAL A 16 7.88 -1.52 2.33
CA VAL A 16 7.29 -2.06 3.57
C VAL A 16 7.28 -1.01 4.67
N ILE A 17 8.38 -0.29 4.86
CA ILE A 17 8.47 0.79 5.85
C ILE A 17 7.45 1.89 5.58
N ASN A 18 7.35 2.34 4.32
CA ASN A 18 6.41 3.40 3.95
C ASN A 18 4.94 3.00 4.12
N LEU A 19 4.62 1.72 3.97
CA LEU A 19 3.29 1.21 4.25
C LEU A 19 3.02 1.20 5.76
N PHE A 20 3.97 0.71 6.57
CA PHE A 20 3.85 0.66 8.03
C PHE A 20 3.64 2.05 8.66
N PHE A 21 4.35 3.07 8.17
CA PHE A 21 4.17 4.44 8.65
C PHE A 21 2.77 5.02 8.37
N LYS A 22 2.09 4.55 7.32
CA LYS A 22 0.71 4.97 7.00
C LYS A 22 -0.31 4.15 7.78
N LEU A 23 -0.11 2.84 7.87
CA LEU A 23 -1.00 1.92 8.58
C LEU A 23 -1.20 2.32 10.05
N LYS A 24 -0.15 2.82 10.72
CA LYS A 24 -0.22 3.26 12.11
C LYS A 24 -1.31 4.32 12.36
N PRO A 25 -1.22 5.55 11.80
CA PRO A 25 -2.23 6.57 12.00
C PRO A 25 -3.50 6.35 11.17
N GLU A 26 -3.43 5.63 10.04
CA GLU A 26 -4.61 5.44 9.16
C GLU A 26 -5.48 4.23 9.58
N LEU A 27 -5.00 3.34 10.45
CA LEU A 27 -5.75 2.17 10.92
C LEU A 27 -5.55 1.88 12.41
N LEU A 28 -4.30 1.67 12.85
CA LEU A 28 -4.01 1.11 14.17
C LEU A 28 -4.34 2.06 15.34
N TYR A 29 -4.16 3.37 15.14
CA TYR A 29 -4.38 4.36 16.19
C TYR A 29 -5.80 4.93 16.19
N LEU A 30 -6.62 4.63 15.18
CA LEU A 30 -7.97 5.18 15.03
C LEU A 30 -9.03 4.36 15.75
N GLN A 31 -8.74 3.11 16.08
CA GLN A 31 -9.70 2.19 16.67
C GLN A 31 -9.04 1.16 17.57
N GLN A 32 -9.87 0.55 18.43
CA GLN A 32 -9.49 -0.65 19.18
C GLN A 32 -9.99 -1.89 18.44
N PHE A 33 -9.19 -2.94 18.44
CA PHE A 33 -9.57 -4.22 17.85
C PHE A 33 -10.10 -5.16 18.93
N LYS A 34 -11.21 -5.85 18.63
CA LYS A 34 -11.84 -6.77 19.57
C LYS A 34 -11.04 -8.06 19.73
N ASP A 35 -10.52 -8.56 18.62
CA ASP A 35 -9.77 -9.80 18.49
C ASP A 35 -8.92 -9.76 17.19
N MET A 36 -8.15 -10.82 16.95
CA MET A 36 -7.31 -10.94 15.77
C MET A 36 -8.12 -11.01 14.48
N ASP A 37 -9.27 -11.69 14.47
CA ASP A 37 -10.11 -11.80 13.27
C ASP A 37 -10.69 -10.44 12.86
N HIS A 38 -11.07 -9.61 13.83
CA HIS A 38 -11.51 -8.24 13.60
C HIS A 38 -10.37 -7.40 13.02
N PHE A 39 -9.16 -7.52 13.59
CA PHE A 39 -7.99 -6.84 13.04
C PHE A 39 -7.70 -7.26 11.59
N GLU A 40 -7.78 -8.55 11.27
CA GLU A 40 -7.57 -9.06 9.91
C GLU A 40 -8.58 -8.48 8.92
N ARG A 41 -9.88 -8.48 9.26
CA ARG A 41 -10.92 -7.87 8.41
C ARG A 41 -10.69 -6.39 8.17
N GLU A 42 -10.35 -5.64 9.22
CA GLU A 42 -10.06 -4.21 9.11
C GLU A 42 -8.80 -3.94 8.27
N LEU A 43 -7.77 -4.78 8.42
CA LEU A 43 -6.55 -4.71 7.63
C LEU A 43 -6.80 -5.00 6.14
N GLU A 44 -7.60 -6.03 5.83
CA GLU A 44 -8.02 -6.35 4.46
C GLU A 44 -8.79 -5.20 3.83
N GLY A 45 -9.74 -4.61 4.57
CA GLY A 45 -10.48 -3.44 4.16
C GLY A 45 -9.58 -2.24 3.85
N TYR A 46 -8.62 -1.96 4.74
CA TYR A 46 -7.62 -0.91 4.53
C TYR A 46 -6.74 -1.17 3.29
N ILE A 47 -6.28 -2.41 3.08
CA ILE A 47 -5.48 -2.78 1.90
C ILE A 47 -6.30 -2.63 0.62
N HIS A 48 -7.57 -3.01 0.64
CA HIS A 48 -8.48 -2.83 -0.49
C HIS A 48 -8.65 -1.35 -0.83
N TYR A 49 -8.97 -0.52 0.17
CA TYR A 49 -9.08 0.93 0.03
C TYR A 49 -7.78 1.54 -0.53
N TYR A 50 -6.63 1.19 0.05
CA TYR A 50 -5.33 1.72 -0.35
C TYR A 50 -5.05 1.45 -1.83
N ASN A 51 -5.39 0.26 -2.33
CA ASN A 51 -5.07 -0.15 -3.69
C ASN A 51 -6.09 0.28 -4.74
N ASN A 52 -7.38 0.26 -4.41
CA ASN A 52 -8.47 0.42 -5.38
C ASN A 52 -9.17 1.78 -5.30
N THR A 53 -9.04 2.48 -4.17
CA THR A 53 -9.84 3.69 -3.93
C THR A 53 -8.98 4.92 -3.62
N ARG A 54 -7.79 4.75 -3.02
CA ARG A 54 -6.93 5.87 -2.61
C ARG A 54 -6.48 6.71 -3.80
N ILE A 55 -7.01 7.93 -3.90
CA ILE A 55 -6.59 8.91 -4.89
C ILE A 55 -5.21 9.47 -4.52
N LYS A 56 -4.28 9.46 -5.47
CA LYS A 56 -2.94 10.04 -5.31
C LYS A 56 -2.67 11.07 -6.40
N ARG A 57 -2.21 12.26 -6.00
CA ARG A 57 -1.85 13.33 -6.95
C ARG A 57 -0.72 12.89 -7.88
N GLU A 58 0.25 12.14 -7.36
CA GLU A 58 1.37 11.60 -8.13
C GLU A 58 0.91 10.59 -9.19
N LEU A 59 -0.27 9.99 -9.00
CA LEU A 59 -0.89 9.05 -9.93
C LEU A 59 -1.95 9.74 -10.82
N LYS A 60 -1.83 11.05 -11.04
CA LYS A 60 -2.79 11.83 -11.85
C LYS A 60 -4.24 11.70 -11.38
N GLY A 61 -4.45 11.51 -10.07
CA GLY A 61 -5.78 11.34 -9.49
C GLY A 61 -6.34 9.92 -9.57
N MET A 62 -5.59 8.96 -10.10
CA MET A 62 -5.98 7.54 -10.13
C MET A 62 -5.67 6.82 -8.81
N SER A 63 -6.37 5.72 -8.56
CA SER A 63 -5.96 4.72 -7.58
C SER A 63 -4.69 3.97 -8.04
N PRO A 64 -3.95 3.32 -7.12
CA PRO A 64 -2.79 2.52 -7.49
C PRO A 64 -3.05 1.43 -8.52
N VAL A 65 -4.20 0.76 -8.46
CA VAL A 65 -4.59 -0.26 -9.44
C VAL A 65 -4.88 0.38 -10.80
N GLU A 66 -5.71 1.42 -10.84
CA GLU A 66 -6.04 2.14 -12.08
C GLU A 66 -4.78 2.68 -12.77
N TYR A 67 -3.85 3.25 -12.01
CA TYR A 67 -2.59 3.74 -12.56
C TYR A 67 -1.77 2.63 -13.22
N ARG A 68 -1.66 1.45 -12.58
CA ARG A 68 -0.94 0.29 -13.17
C ARG A 68 -1.64 -0.21 -14.43
N THR A 69 -2.97 -0.31 -14.40
CA THR A 69 -3.77 -0.72 -15.54
C THR A 69 -3.59 0.26 -16.70
N HIS A 70 -3.71 1.57 -16.45
CA HIS A 70 -3.53 2.60 -17.46
C HIS A 70 -2.11 2.62 -18.03
N ALA A 71 -1.08 2.51 -17.19
CA ALA A 71 0.32 2.44 -17.65
C ALA A 71 0.57 1.24 -18.58
N ASN A 72 -0.11 0.11 -18.36
CA ASN A 72 0.02 -1.07 -19.21
C ASN A 72 -0.71 -0.94 -20.57
N TYR A 73 -1.69 -0.05 -20.69
CA TYR A 73 -2.37 0.23 -21.97
C TYR A 73 -1.69 1.33 -22.80
N VAL A 74 -0.88 2.18 -22.15
CA VAL A 74 -0.21 3.34 -22.78
C VAL A 74 1.26 3.05 -23.12
N ALA A 75 1.83 1.96 -22.60
CA ALA A 75 3.17 1.45 -22.94
C ALA A 75 3.11 0.51 -24.16
#